data_AF-B2ULR6-F1
#
_entry.id   AF-B2ULR6-F1
#
_cell.length_a   1.000
_cell.length_b   1.000
_cell.length_c   1.000
_cell.angle_alpha   90.00
_cell.angle_beta   90.00
_cell.angle_gamma   90.00
#
_symmetry.space_group_name_H-M   'P 1'
#
loop_
_entity.id
_entity.type
_entity.pdbx_description
1 polymer ?
#
loop_
_entity_poly.entity_id
_entity_poly.type
_entity_poly.pdbx_seq_one_letter_code
_entity_poly.pdbx_strand_id
1 'polypeptide(L)'
;MTFSGMSQDIAAPSMANVDLEMEDEKKIAAYREAMARHLQLGIIWMCIVELEEKDNRAVLVATLKYIQSPEWAGILDKCPSDYRAMHLKMIRESGKLLERVEREKMTADEIQNAYGKYGGQYMKMGGSILEKYRLENCSVQFSLYLMRETEGLDDKERLKALYRIRKDILSGKLKVPGEGGGMGESGLEE
;
A
#
# COMPACT_ATOMS: atom_id res chain seq x y z
N MET A 1 0.30 23.04 75.86
CA MET A 1 0.78 23.80 74.69
C MET A 1 1.24 22.78 73.66
N THR A 2 0.48 22.59 72.60
CA THR A 2 0.67 21.56 71.57
C THR A 2 1.45 22.14 70.39
N PHE A 3 2.47 21.41 69.95
CA PHE A 3 3.34 21.73 68.81
C PHE A 3 2.53 21.81 67.50
N SER A 4 2.67 22.91 66.77
CA SER A 4 2.16 23.07 65.40
C SER A 4 3.16 22.47 64.42
N GLY A 5 2.84 21.30 63.85
CA GLY A 5 3.59 20.71 62.75
C GLY A 5 3.02 21.19 61.42
N MET A 6 3.77 22.05 60.73
CA MET A 6 3.46 22.45 59.34
C MET A 6 3.91 21.34 58.40
N SER A 7 2.96 20.62 57.79
CA SER A 7 3.23 19.73 56.66
C SER A 7 3.41 20.58 55.41
N GLN A 8 4.59 20.54 54.78
CA GLN A 8 4.83 21.11 53.46
C GLN A 8 4.36 20.11 52.41
N ASP A 9 3.30 20.45 51.68
CA ASP A 9 2.89 19.71 50.49
C ASP A 9 3.95 19.89 49.38
N ILE A 10 4.73 18.84 49.16
CA ILE A 10 5.62 18.75 48.00
C ILE A 10 4.75 18.36 46.82
N ALA A 11 4.45 19.33 45.94
CA ALA A 11 3.84 19.04 44.65
C ALA A 11 4.81 18.17 43.84
N ALA A 12 4.42 16.91 43.60
CA ALA A 12 5.12 16.04 42.68
C ALA A 12 5.13 16.69 41.28
N PRO A 13 6.25 16.64 40.53
CA PRO A 13 6.28 17.16 39.18
C PRO A 13 5.24 16.43 38.34
N SER A 14 4.31 17.20 37.75
CA SER A 14 3.34 16.71 36.78
C SER A 14 4.10 15.98 35.68
N MET A 15 4.03 14.65 35.68
CA MET A 15 4.48 13.82 34.58
C MET A 15 3.72 14.29 33.35
N ALA A 16 4.43 14.72 32.31
CA ALA A 16 3.82 15.04 31.03
C ALA A 16 2.97 13.85 30.61
N ASN A 17 1.64 14.01 30.63
CA ASN A 17 0.72 13.09 29.98
C ASN A 17 1.02 13.21 28.49
N VAL A 18 1.99 12.42 28.01
CA VAL A 18 2.13 12.12 26.59
C VAL A 18 0.77 11.53 26.20
N ASP A 19 0.04 12.28 25.39
CA ASP A 19 -1.30 11.92 24.96
C ASP A 19 -1.22 10.67 24.08
N LEU A 20 -1.37 9.51 24.73
CA LEU A 20 -1.26 8.18 24.12
C LEU A 20 -2.25 8.03 22.95
N GLU A 21 -3.38 8.75 22.99
CA GLU A 21 -4.38 8.74 21.92
C GLU A 21 -3.83 9.42 20.65
N MET A 22 -3.15 10.57 20.79
CA MET A 22 -2.50 11.24 19.67
C MET A 22 -1.35 10.42 19.06
N GLU A 23 -0.60 9.66 19.87
CA GLU A 23 0.47 8.80 19.37
C GLU A 23 -0.08 7.62 18.57
N ASP A 24 -1.19 7.02 19.02
CA ASP A 24 -1.86 5.93 18.32
C ASP A 24 -2.50 6.41 17.00
N GLU A 25 -3.08 7.61 16.96
CA GLU A 25 -3.60 8.20 15.73
C GLU A 25 -2.49 8.46 14.69
N LYS A 26 -1.36 9.03 15.11
CA LYS A 26 -0.19 9.25 14.23
C LYS A 26 0.35 7.94 13.69
N LYS A 27 0.39 6.89 14.51
CA LYS A 27 0.83 5.55 14.12
C LYS A 27 -0.12 4.92 13.09
N ILE A 28 -1.43 5.06 13.28
CA ILE A 28 -2.44 4.59 12.33
C ILE A 28 -2.32 5.34 11.00
N ALA A 29 -2.10 6.66 11.03
CA ALA A 29 -1.88 7.45 9.82
C ALA A 29 -0.65 7.00 9.04
N ALA A 30 0.48 6.76 9.73
CA ALA A 30 1.69 6.24 9.12
C ALA A 30 1.48 4.83 8.50
N TYR A 31 0.71 3.96 9.16
CA TYR A 31 0.35 2.66 8.61
C TYR A 31 -0.52 2.77 7.35
N ARG A 32 -1.52 3.65 7.36
CA ARG A 32 -2.35 3.92 6.18
C ARG A 32 -1.49 4.38 5.00
N GLU A 33 -0.58 5.32 5.24
CA GLU A 33 0.33 5.81 4.21
C GLU A 33 1.25 4.71 3.64
N ALA A 34 1.83 3.87 4.50
CA ALA A 34 2.67 2.76 4.06
C ALA A 34 1.88 1.73 3.22
N MET A 35 0.68 1.37 3.67
CA MET A 35 -0.20 0.44 2.95
C MET A 35 -0.70 1.03 1.63
N ALA A 36 -1.08 2.31 1.61
CA ALA A 36 -1.48 3.03 0.41
C ALA A 36 -0.38 2.96 -0.65
N ARG A 37 0.86 3.31 -0.29
CA ARG A 37 2.02 3.21 -1.20
C ARG A 37 2.23 1.80 -1.73
N HIS A 38 2.06 0.78 -0.89
CA HIS A 38 2.17 -0.61 -1.32
C HIS A 38 1.09 -1.00 -2.34
N LEU A 39 -0.16 -0.60 -2.11
CA LEU A 39 -1.28 -0.84 -3.04
C LEU A 39 -1.06 -0.10 -4.37
N GLN A 40 -0.69 1.18 -4.30
CA GLN A 40 -0.40 2.02 -5.46
C GLN A 40 0.73 1.43 -6.31
N LEU A 41 1.77 0.91 -5.65
CA LEU A 41 2.87 0.24 -6.31
C LEU A 41 2.42 -1.03 -7.06
N GLY A 42 1.48 -1.78 -6.50
CA GLY A 42 0.90 -2.94 -7.19
C GLY A 42 0.11 -2.56 -8.43
N ILE A 43 -0.70 -1.51 -8.33
CA ILE A 43 -1.50 -0.98 -9.44
C ILE A 43 -0.59 -0.47 -10.56
N ILE A 44 0.42 0.37 -10.23
CA ILE A 44 1.29 0.95 -11.25
C ILE A 44 2.09 -0.12 -11.99
N TRP A 45 2.54 -1.14 -11.26
CA TRP A 45 3.30 -2.22 -11.85
C TRP A 45 2.44 -3.05 -12.81
N MET A 46 1.19 -3.36 -12.45
CA MET A 46 0.26 -4.07 -13.34
C MET A 46 0.06 -3.30 -14.65
N CYS A 47 -0.20 -1.99 -14.56
CA CYS A 47 -0.36 -1.15 -15.75
C CYS A 47 0.89 -1.12 -16.65
N ILE A 48 2.10 -1.10 -16.05
CA ILE A 48 3.36 -1.14 -16.81
C ILE A 48 3.48 -2.46 -17.57
N VAL A 49 3.27 -3.59 -16.90
CA VAL A 49 3.44 -4.90 -17.53
C VAL A 49 2.39 -5.19 -18.58
N GLU A 50 1.13 -4.80 -18.38
CA GLU A 50 0.10 -4.95 -19.40
C GLU A 50 0.40 -4.12 -20.68
N LEU A 51 1.16 -3.04 -20.55
CA LEU A 51 1.62 -2.27 -21.71
C LEU A 51 2.83 -2.89 -22.39
N GLU A 52 3.82 -3.32 -21.62
CA GLU A 52 5.08 -3.89 -22.11
C GLU A 52 4.92 -5.30 -22.68
N GLU A 53 4.14 -6.14 -22.00
CA GLU A 53 3.94 -7.54 -22.35
C GLU A 53 2.58 -7.73 -23.03
N LYS A 54 2.61 -8.21 -24.28
CA LYS A 54 1.38 -8.50 -25.04
C LYS A 54 0.94 -9.96 -24.94
N ASP A 55 1.81 -10.83 -24.44
CA ASP A 55 1.52 -12.24 -24.20
C ASP A 55 1.00 -12.44 -22.77
N ASN A 56 -0.19 -13.02 -22.64
CA ASN A 56 -0.84 -13.21 -21.34
C ASN A 56 0.01 -14.06 -20.37
N ARG A 57 0.74 -15.05 -20.89
CA ARG A 57 1.62 -15.87 -20.06
C ARG A 57 2.80 -15.04 -19.55
N ALA A 58 3.41 -14.22 -20.41
CA ALA A 58 4.49 -13.32 -20.05
C ALA A 58 4.04 -12.31 -18.99
N VAL A 59 2.86 -11.69 -19.15
CA VAL A 59 2.24 -10.82 -18.13
C VAL A 59 2.17 -11.55 -16.78
N LEU A 60 1.59 -12.74 -16.73
CA LEU A 60 1.42 -13.49 -15.49
C LEU A 60 2.75 -13.89 -14.83
N VAL A 61 3.73 -14.31 -15.64
CA VAL A 61 5.08 -14.64 -15.14
C VAL A 61 5.78 -13.40 -14.59
N ALA A 62 5.67 -12.26 -15.27
CA ALA A 62 6.20 -11.00 -14.79
C ALA A 62 5.55 -10.61 -13.45
N THR A 63 4.23 -10.83 -13.29
CA THR A 63 3.50 -10.53 -12.04
C THR A 63 4.03 -11.37 -10.89
N LEU A 64 4.20 -12.67 -11.12
CA LEU A 64 4.76 -13.56 -10.11
C LEU A 64 6.19 -13.14 -9.71
N LYS A 65 7.04 -12.79 -10.68
CA LYS A 65 8.41 -12.30 -10.41
C LYS A 65 8.40 -10.99 -9.63
N TYR A 66 7.49 -10.09 -9.95
CA TYR A 66 7.41 -8.79 -9.28
C TYR A 66 6.98 -8.91 -7.82
N ILE A 67 6.03 -9.78 -7.51
CA ILE A 67 5.64 -10.08 -6.14
C ILE A 67 6.84 -10.60 -5.33
N GLN A 68 7.80 -11.30 -5.96
CA GLN A 68 9.04 -11.73 -5.32
C GLN A 68 10.11 -10.63 -5.22
N SER A 69 9.89 -9.46 -5.80
CA SER A 69 10.95 -8.45 -5.92
C SER A 69 11.31 -7.81 -4.57
N PRO A 70 12.57 -7.41 -4.38
CA PRO A 70 12.98 -6.65 -3.19
C PRO A 70 12.23 -5.32 -3.04
N GLU A 71 11.84 -4.70 -4.15
CA GLU A 71 11.07 -3.46 -4.14
C GLU A 71 9.69 -3.67 -3.50
N TRP A 72 8.98 -4.73 -3.91
CA TRP A 72 7.70 -5.10 -3.33
C TRP A 72 7.82 -5.41 -1.83
N ALA A 73 8.79 -6.28 -1.49
CA ALA A 73 9.00 -6.70 -0.11
C ALA A 73 9.46 -5.54 0.81
N GLY A 74 10.27 -4.61 0.30
CA GLY A 74 10.85 -3.54 1.10
C GLY A 74 9.83 -2.52 1.62
N ILE A 75 8.74 -2.27 0.90
CA ILE A 75 7.68 -1.37 1.38
C ILE A 75 6.93 -2.00 2.56
N LEU A 76 6.77 -3.33 2.59
CA LEU A 76 6.04 -4.04 3.63
C LEU A 76 6.65 -3.87 5.04
N ASP A 77 7.93 -3.52 5.14
CA ASP A 77 8.60 -3.30 6.42
C ASP A 77 8.00 -2.13 7.22
N LYS A 78 7.36 -1.17 6.53
CA LYS A 78 6.68 -0.02 7.14
C LYS A 78 5.19 -0.27 7.38
N CYS A 79 4.66 -1.37 6.86
CA CYS A 79 3.25 -1.73 6.99
C CYS A 79 2.97 -2.38 8.36
N PRO A 80 1.71 -2.36 8.83
CA PRO A 80 1.32 -3.05 10.04
C PRO A 80 1.50 -4.57 9.91
N SER A 81 1.71 -5.24 11.04
CA SER A 81 2.15 -6.64 11.08
C SER A 81 1.16 -7.62 10.44
N ASP A 82 -0.15 -7.37 10.56
CA ASP A 82 -1.20 -8.17 9.95
C ASP A 82 -1.21 -8.06 8.42
N TYR A 83 -1.11 -6.84 7.89
CA TYR A 83 -0.95 -6.59 6.46
C TYR A 83 0.33 -7.23 5.92
N ARG A 84 1.46 -7.03 6.63
CA ARG A 84 2.75 -7.64 6.26
C ARG A 84 2.67 -9.17 6.27
N ALA A 85 2.07 -9.78 7.29
CA ALA A 85 1.94 -11.23 7.38
C ALA A 85 1.10 -11.80 6.22
N MET A 86 0.00 -11.12 5.86
CA MET A 86 -0.83 -11.48 4.71
C MET A 86 -0.02 -11.47 3.41
N HIS A 87 0.73 -10.40 3.14
CA HIS A 87 1.55 -10.29 1.94
C HIS A 87 2.73 -11.26 1.92
N LEU A 88 3.40 -11.51 3.05
CA LEU A 88 4.45 -12.53 3.13
C LEU A 88 3.92 -13.92 2.81
N LYS A 89 2.66 -14.24 3.17
CA LYS A 89 2.00 -15.48 2.74
C LYS A 89 1.79 -15.49 1.23
N MET A 90 1.31 -14.39 0.65
CA MET A 90 1.15 -14.25 -0.81
C MET A 90 2.48 -14.45 -1.54
N ILE A 91 3.55 -13.80 -1.09
CA ILE A 91 4.89 -13.93 -1.66
C ILE A 91 5.32 -15.40 -1.68
N ARG A 92 5.17 -16.13 -0.57
CA ARG A 92 5.53 -17.56 -0.52
C ARG A 92 4.72 -18.41 -1.51
N GLU A 93 3.40 -18.22 -1.59
CA GLU A 93 2.55 -18.99 -2.49
C GLU A 93 2.81 -18.64 -3.97
N SER A 94 3.04 -17.37 -4.28
CA SER A 94 3.44 -16.92 -5.62
C SER A 94 4.81 -17.44 -6.02
N GLY A 95 5.76 -17.56 -5.09
CA GLY A 95 7.08 -18.15 -5.33
C GLY A 95 6.97 -19.63 -5.70
N LYS A 96 6.20 -20.40 -4.93
CA LYS A 96 5.90 -21.81 -5.27
C LYS A 96 5.21 -21.94 -6.63
N LEU A 97 4.29 -21.04 -6.96
CA LEU A 97 3.65 -21.05 -8.27
C LEU A 97 4.67 -20.76 -9.37
N LEU A 98 5.53 -19.75 -9.21
CA LEU A 98 6.55 -19.39 -10.20
C LEU A 98 7.48 -20.57 -10.52
N GLU A 99 7.96 -21.28 -9.50
CA GLU A 99 8.76 -22.50 -9.68
C GLU A 99 8.02 -23.57 -10.49
N ARG A 100 6.71 -23.73 -10.25
CA ARG A 100 5.86 -24.66 -11.02
C ARG A 100 5.67 -24.20 -12.46
N VAL A 101 5.45 -22.90 -12.69
CA VAL A 101 5.29 -22.35 -14.04
C VAL A 101 6.49 -22.71 -14.93
N GLU A 102 7.69 -22.58 -14.38
CA GLU A 102 8.94 -22.87 -15.09
C GLU A 102 9.15 -24.38 -15.26
N ARG A 103 8.98 -25.17 -14.19
CA ARG A 103 9.19 -26.63 -14.21
C ARG A 103 8.18 -27.38 -15.07
N GLU A 104 6.90 -27.04 -14.93
CA GLU A 104 5.77 -27.72 -15.59
C GLU A 104 5.47 -27.10 -16.96
N LYS A 105 6.12 -25.99 -17.34
CA LYS A 105 5.87 -25.23 -18.57
C LYS A 105 4.40 -24.83 -18.72
N MET A 106 3.81 -24.36 -17.62
CA MET A 106 2.38 -24.03 -17.55
C MET A 106 1.99 -22.98 -18.60
N THR A 107 0.82 -23.17 -19.18
CA THR A 107 0.11 -22.21 -20.06
C THR A 107 -0.48 -21.05 -19.26
N ALA A 108 -0.87 -19.96 -19.95
CA ALA A 108 -1.51 -18.81 -19.29
C ALA A 108 -2.74 -19.21 -18.46
N ASP A 109 -3.61 -20.07 -19.01
CA ASP A 109 -4.83 -20.53 -18.33
C ASP A 109 -4.52 -21.35 -17.07
N GLU A 110 -3.52 -22.22 -17.13
CA GLU A 110 -3.09 -23.00 -15.97
C GLU A 110 -2.51 -22.09 -14.88
N ILE A 111 -1.74 -21.07 -15.26
CA ILE A 111 -1.19 -20.07 -14.32
C ILE A 111 -2.35 -19.28 -13.69
N GLN A 112 -3.27 -18.77 -14.50
CA GLN A 112 -4.43 -17.99 -14.04
C GLN A 112 -5.30 -18.81 -13.07
N ASN A 113 -5.57 -20.08 -13.40
CA ASN A 113 -6.34 -20.98 -12.54
C ASN A 113 -5.61 -21.28 -11.23
N ALA A 114 -4.30 -21.50 -11.27
CA ALA A 114 -3.50 -21.73 -10.06
C ALA A 114 -3.43 -20.46 -9.19
N TYR A 115 -3.24 -19.30 -9.81
CA TYR A 115 -3.25 -17.99 -9.15
C TYR A 115 -4.61 -17.73 -8.48
N GLY A 116 -5.72 -17.94 -9.19
CA GLY A 116 -7.07 -17.69 -8.70
C GLY A 116 -7.41 -18.48 -7.42
N LYS A 117 -6.91 -19.71 -7.28
CA LYS A 117 -7.16 -20.55 -6.10
C LYS A 117 -6.62 -19.95 -4.80
N TYR A 118 -5.42 -19.37 -4.80
CA TYR A 118 -4.89 -18.69 -3.61
C TYR A 118 -5.24 -17.20 -3.59
N GLY A 119 -5.39 -16.57 -4.75
CA GLY A 119 -5.79 -15.17 -4.91
C GLY A 119 -7.14 -14.87 -4.27
N GLY A 120 -8.12 -15.78 -4.41
CA GLY A 120 -9.41 -15.64 -3.74
C GLY A 120 -9.30 -15.61 -2.21
N GLN A 121 -8.39 -16.41 -1.63
CA GLN A 121 -8.12 -16.37 -0.19
C GLN A 121 -7.46 -15.05 0.22
N TYR A 122 -6.53 -14.55 -0.60
CA TYR A 122 -5.89 -13.26 -0.39
C TYR A 122 -6.90 -12.12 -0.40
N MET A 123 -7.82 -12.07 -1.38
CA MET A 123 -8.87 -11.04 -1.45
C MET A 123 -9.75 -11.02 -0.21
N LYS A 124 -10.10 -12.21 0.32
CA LYS A 124 -10.89 -12.32 1.54
C LYS A 124 -10.15 -11.81 2.78
N MET A 125 -8.86 -12.14 2.94
CA MET A 125 -8.02 -11.63 4.03
C MET A 125 -7.76 -10.13 3.88
N GLY A 126 -7.59 -9.64 2.65
CA GLY A 126 -7.34 -8.25 2.34
C GLY A 126 -8.51 -7.36 2.70
N GLY A 127 -9.76 -7.79 2.42
CA GLY A 127 -10.96 -7.02 2.70
C GLY A 127 -11.07 -6.54 4.15
N SER A 128 -10.88 -7.45 5.12
CA SER A 128 -10.98 -7.09 6.55
C SER A 128 -9.84 -6.17 7.01
N ILE A 129 -8.65 -6.32 6.43
CA ILE A 129 -7.51 -5.44 6.75
C ILE A 129 -7.73 -4.05 6.14
N LEU A 130 -8.19 -3.96 4.89
CA LEU A 130 -8.50 -2.69 4.25
C LEU A 130 -9.59 -1.93 5.01
N GLU A 131 -10.62 -2.63 5.49
CA GLU A 131 -11.68 -2.06 6.34
C GLU A 131 -11.13 -1.54 7.67
N LYS A 132 -10.34 -2.36 8.38
CA LYS A 132 -9.69 -1.97 9.65
C LYS A 132 -8.88 -0.69 9.51
N TYR A 133 -8.16 -0.53 8.40
CA TYR A 133 -7.32 0.64 8.15
C TYR A 133 -8.01 1.74 7.35
N ARG A 134 -9.30 1.60 6.98
CA ARG A 134 -10.08 2.57 6.20
C ARG A 134 -9.42 2.96 4.88
N LEU A 135 -8.97 1.96 4.12
CA LEU A 135 -8.24 2.12 2.85
C LEU A 135 -9.10 1.89 1.61
N GLU A 136 -10.41 1.70 1.75
CA GLU A 136 -11.32 1.34 0.65
C GLU A 136 -11.28 2.36 -0.49
N ASN A 137 -11.10 3.63 -0.16
CA ASN A 137 -11.06 4.72 -1.13
C ASN A 137 -9.67 4.96 -1.73
N CYS A 138 -8.59 4.45 -1.13
CA CYS A 138 -7.22 4.73 -1.58
C CYS A 138 -6.98 4.23 -3.00
N SER A 139 -7.38 2.98 -3.30
CA SER A 139 -7.25 2.41 -4.64
C SER A 139 -8.10 3.15 -5.67
N VAL A 140 -9.31 3.58 -5.30
CA VAL A 140 -10.20 4.33 -6.21
C VAL A 140 -9.60 5.69 -6.56
N GLN A 141 -9.13 6.45 -5.55
CA GLN A 141 -8.51 7.77 -5.77
C GLN A 141 -7.24 7.65 -6.60
N PHE A 142 -6.42 6.64 -6.34
CA PHE A 142 -5.23 6.41 -7.15
C PHE A 142 -5.56 6.02 -8.59
N SER A 143 -6.55 5.16 -8.82
CA SER A 143 -7.00 4.83 -10.18
C SER A 143 -7.52 6.06 -10.94
N LEU A 144 -8.29 6.94 -10.29
CA LEU A 144 -8.74 8.21 -10.86
C LEU A 144 -7.56 9.14 -11.20
N TYR A 145 -6.56 9.21 -10.31
CA TYR A 145 -5.33 9.93 -10.56
C TYR A 145 -4.59 9.37 -11.79
N LEU A 146 -4.39 8.05 -11.86
CA LEU A 146 -3.71 7.40 -12.98
C LEU A 146 -4.41 7.64 -14.31
N MET A 147 -5.74 7.54 -14.34
CA MET A 147 -6.51 7.82 -15.56
C MET A 147 -6.24 9.24 -16.04
N ARG A 148 -6.31 10.25 -15.16
CA ARG A 148 -6.01 11.64 -15.53
C ARG A 148 -4.59 11.86 -16.03
N GLU A 149 -3.60 11.21 -15.41
CA GLU A 149 -2.20 11.34 -15.80
C GLU A 149 -1.85 10.63 -17.11
N THR A 150 -2.71 9.73 -17.58
CA THR A 150 -2.43 8.87 -18.74
C THR A 150 -3.46 9.01 -19.87
N GLU A 151 -4.52 9.79 -19.66
CA GLU A 151 -5.54 10.09 -20.64
C GLU A 151 -4.94 10.79 -21.86
N GLY A 152 -5.35 10.36 -23.05
CA GLY A 152 -4.87 10.90 -24.33
C GLY A 152 -3.43 10.53 -24.72
N LEU A 153 -2.65 9.90 -23.82
CA LEU A 153 -1.28 9.47 -24.12
C LEU A 153 -1.25 8.20 -24.97
N ASP A 154 -0.30 8.14 -25.91
CA ASP A 154 0.04 6.89 -26.60
C ASP A 154 0.76 5.89 -25.66
N ASP A 155 0.94 4.64 -26.10
CA ASP A 155 1.56 3.59 -25.29
C ASP A 155 2.97 3.97 -24.77
N LYS A 156 3.77 4.67 -25.56
CA LYS A 156 5.15 5.05 -25.21
C LYS A 156 5.16 6.19 -24.19
N GLU A 157 4.31 7.18 -24.39
CA GLU A 157 4.11 8.30 -23.46
C GLU A 157 3.52 7.81 -22.14
N ARG A 158 2.51 6.94 -22.21
CA ARG A 158 1.90 6.30 -21.06
C ARG A 158 2.92 5.52 -20.25
N LEU A 159 3.75 4.69 -20.90
CA LEU A 159 4.79 3.93 -20.22
C LEU A 159 5.77 4.84 -19.47
N LYS A 160 6.22 5.94 -20.09
CA LYS A 160 7.07 6.94 -19.42
C LYS A 160 6.38 7.56 -18.21
N ALA A 161 5.11 7.92 -18.32
CA ALA A 161 4.33 8.49 -17.22
C ALA A 161 4.21 7.49 -16.05
N LEU A 162 3.92 6.22 -16.35
CA LEU A 162 3.80 5.18 -15.32
C LEU A 162 5.13 4.92 -14.60
N TYR A 163 6.25 4.87 -15.32
CA TYR A 163 7.58 4.74 -14.70
C TYR A 163 7.96 5.94 -13.83
N ARG A 164 7.58 7.16 -14.24
CA ARG A 164 7.73 8.37 -13.42
C ARG A 164 6.93 8.24 -12.12
N ILE A 165 5.67 7.87 -12.20
CA ILE A 165 4.78 7.69 -11.04
C ILE A 165 5.32 6.58 -10.12
N ARG A 166 5.77 5.45 -10.66
CA ARG A 166 6.42 4.37 -9.88
C ARG A 166 7.63 4.91 -9.09
N LYS A 167 8.47 5.72 -9.72
CA LYS A 167 9.62 6.35 -9.05
C LYS A 167 9.18 7.30 -7.92
N ASP A 168 8.11 8.06 -8.12
CA ASP A 168 7.57 8.97 -7.12
C ASP A 168 6.96 8.22 -5.93
N ILE A 169 6.31 7.08 -6.16
CA ILE A 169 5.83 6.16 -5.10
C ILE A 169 7.00 5.64 -4.27
N LEU A 170 8.02 5.06 -4.94
CA LEU A 170 9.18 4.46 -4.27
C LEU A 170 9.98 5.49 -3.46
N SER A 171 10.04 6.74 -3.93
CA SER A 171 10.72 7.83 -3.20
C SER A 171 9.83 8.52 -2.15
N GLY A 172 8.54 8.15 -2.05
CA GLY A 172 7.57 8.78 -1.15
C GLY A 172 7.21 10.22 -1.51
N LYS A 173 7.42 10.62 -2.76
CA LYS A 173 7.14 11.97 -3.28
C LYS A 173 5.75 12.09 -3.88
N LEU A 174 5.13 10.97 -4.24
CA LEU A 174 3.78 10.97 -4.81
C LEU A 174 2.79 11.50 -3.77
N LYS A 175 2.00 12.51 -4.17
CA LYS A 175 0.84 13.00 -3.43
C LYS A 175 -0.41 12.74 -4.25
N VAL A 176 -1.24 11.82 -3.83
CA VAL A 176 -2.52 11.54 -4.51
C VAL A 176 -3.57 12.55 -4.01
N PRO A 177 -4.20 13.33 -4.91
CA PRO A 177 -5.26 14.25 -4.51
C PRO A 177 -6.41 13.50 -3.82
N GLY A 178 -6.87 13.99 -2.66
CA GLY A 178 -8.01 13.43 -1.92
C GLY A 178 -7.68 12.49 -0.76
N GLU A 179 -6.41 12.18 -0.48
CA GLU A 179 -6.02 11.40 0.72
C GLU A 179 -6.05 12.22 2.03
N GLY A 180 -6.18 13.55 1.95
CA GLY A 180 -6.37 14.43 3.09
C GLY A 180 -7.82 14.89 3.18
N GLY A 181 -8.55 14.41 4.18
CA GLY A 181 -9.78 15.04 4.62
C GLY A 181 -9.48 16.48 5.02
N GLY A 182 -9.88 17.40 4.15
CA GLY A 182 -9.67 18.82 4.27
C GLY A 182 -10.22 19.42 3.00
N MET A 183 -11.49 19.79 3.06
CA MET A 183 -12.13 20.69 2.12
C MET A 183 -11.31 21.98 2.14
N GLY A 184 -10.24 22.01 1.35
CA GLY A 184 -9.53 23.23 1.02
C GLY A 184 -10.52 24.02 0.21
N GLU A 185 -11.09 25.05 0.83
CA GLU A 185 -11.77 26.15 0.17
C GLU A 185 -10.94 26.54 -1.06
N SER A 186 -11.33 26.03 -2.23
CA SER A 186 -10.91 26.63 -3.48
C SER A 186 -11.65 27.95 -3.52
N GLY A 187 -10.88 29.01 -3.29
CA GLY A 187 -11.35 30.37 -3.18
C GLY A 187 -12.30 30.71 -4.32
N LEU A 188 -13.45 31.25 -3.92
CA LEU A 188 -14.13 32.24 -4.71
C LEU A 188 -13.23 33.47 -4.72
N GLU A 189 -12.36 33.56 -5.73
CA GLU A 189 -11.79 34.84 -6.15
C GLU A 189 -12.67 35.40 -7.26
N GLU A 190 -13.38 36.48 -6.87
CA GLU A 190 -14.10 37.54 -7.61
C GLU A 190 -15.11 37.18 -8.72
#